data_AF-A0A8H7E1Q0-F1
#
_entry.id   AF-A0A8H7E1Q0-F1
#
_cell.length_a   1.000
_cell.length_b   1.000
_cell.length_c   1.000
_cell.angle_alpha   90.00
_cell.angle_beta   90.00
_cell.angle_gamma   90.00
#
_symmetry.space_group_name_H-M   'P 1'
#
loop_
_entity.id
_entity.type
_entity.pdbx_description
1 polymer ?
#
loop_
_entity_poly.entity_id
_entity_poly.type
_entity_poly.pdbx_seq_one_letter_code
_entity_poly.pdbx_strand_id
1 'polypeptide(L)'
;MPSPTAPKRAPAPSTPSTSTVPFPPPQTFDILPQIYDLVTRLPHASLVAQTTTSTSTPHPSITDPLDPKDLPQAAVPIKLKIQKARAAVSAMPDVGRSIEEQGDEIQELQKRIGRLRGVLGELGRRASEGKRGGELVRGNGKEM
;
A
#
# COMPACT_ATOMS: atom_id res chain seq x y z
N MET A 1 31.95 48.49 12.28
CA MET A 1 30.74 48.00 11.58
C MET A 1 30.78 46.48 11.53
N PRO A 2 30.20 45.76 12.50
CA PRO A 2 30.04 44.31 12.41
C PRO A 2 28.72 43.93 11.71
N SER A 3 28.82 43.06 10.70
CA SER A 3 27.70 42.52 9.91
C SER A 3 26.75 41.63 10.73
N PRO A 4 25.44 41.62 10.47
CA PRO A 4 24.51 40.70 11.10
C PRO A 4 24.58 39.30 10.48
N THR A 5 24.88 38.31 11.32
CA THR A 5 24.80 36.87 11.01
C THR A 5 23.35 36.46 10.71
N ALA A 6 23.11 35.93 9.51
CA ALA A 6 21.84 35.34 9.12
C ALA A 6 21.57 34.01 9.86
N PRO A 7 20.34 33.73 10.32
CA PRO A 7 20.00 32.45 10.91
C PRO A 7 19.91 31.36 9.84
N LYS A 8 20.68 30.29 10.04
CA LYS A 8 20.70 29.06 9.25
C LYS A 8 19.28 28.46 9.18
N ARG A 9 18.68 28.51 8.00
CA ARG A 9 17.37 27.94 7.67
C ARG A 9 17.35 26.45 8.03
N ALA A 10 16.48 26.07 8.95
CA ALA A 10 16.20 24.68 9.27
C ALA A 10 15.68 23.95 8.01
N PRO A 11 16.06 22.68 7.78
CA PRO A 11 15.52 21.91 6.67
C PRO A 11 14.01 21.73 6.86
N ALA A 12 13.26 21.94 5.78
CA ALA A 12 11.81 21.79 5.74
C ALA A 12 11.38 20.36 6.10
N PRO A 13 10.22 20.16 6.75
CA PRO A 13 9.73 18.86 7.13
C PRO A 13 9.41 18.02 5.89
N SER A 14 10.09 16.89 5.75
CA SER A 14 9.72 15.81 4.84
C SER A 14 8.29 15.38 5.15
N THR A 15 7.36 15.66 4.25
CA THR A 15 6.01 15.10 4.31
C THR A 15 6.10 13.64 3.84
N PRO A 16 5.55 12.66 4.57
CA PRO A 16 5.50 11.28 4.08
C PRO A 16 4.53 11.23 2.88
N SER A 17 5.08 10.95 1.70
CA SER A 17 4.35 10.75 0.46
C SER A 17 3.50 9.48 0.55
N THR A 18 2.24 9.61 0.94
CA THR A 18 1.23 8.55 0.90
C THR A 18 0.72 8.39 -0.54
N SER A 19 1.50 7.69 -1.37
CA SER A 19 1.04 7.25 -2.69
C SER A 19 0.08 6.07 -2.47
N THR A 20 -1.22 6.33 -2.55
CA THR A 20 -2.27 5.34 -2.34
C THR A 20 -2.46 4.51 -3.60
N VAL A 21 -1.49 3.64 -3.91
CA VAL A 21 -1.74 2.55 -4.87
C VAL A 21 -2.77 1.62 -4.23
N PRO A 22 -3.95 1.42 -4.84
CA PRO A 22 -4.99 0.58 -4.26
C PRO A 22 -4.51 -0.87 -4.17
N PHE A 23 -4.89 -1.54 -3.09
CA PHE A 23 -4.55 -2.94 -2.85
C PHE A 23 -5.06 -3.82 -4.00
N PRO A 24 -4.26 -4.78 -4.51
CA PRO A 24 -4.70 -5.64 -5.60
C PRO A 24 -5.90 -6.51 -5.19
N PRO A 25 -6.86 -6.75 -6.09
CA PRO A 25 -7.99 -7.62 -5.79
C PRO A 25 -7.52 -9.06 -5.55
N PRO A 26 -8.20 -9.84 -4.69
CA PRO A 26 -7.76 -11.18 -4.30
C PRO A 26 -7.64 -12.15 -5.49
N GLN A 27 -8.44 -11.95 -6.55
CA GLN A 27 -8.36 -12.78 -7.76
C GLN A 27 -7.00 -12.67 -8.49
N THR A 28 -6.20 -11.63 -8.20
CA THR A 28 -4.84 -11.50 -8.70
C THR A 28 -3.96 -12.67 -8.25
N PHE A 29 -4.26 -13.25 -7.08
CA PHE A 29 -3.52 -14.35 -6.47
C PHE A 29 -4.19 -15.71 -6.65
N ASP A 30 -5.36 -15.75 -7.29
CA ASP A 30 -6.15 -16.96 -7.49
C ASP A 30 -5.66 -17.75 -8.72
N ILE A 31 -4.49 -18.37 -8.56
CA ILE A 31 -3.78 -19.09 -9.62
C ILE A 31 -4.02 -20.60 -9.49
N LEU A 32 -4.43 -21.07 -8.31
CA LEU A 32 -4.56 -22.48 -7.97
C LEU A 32 -5.55 -23.24 -8.86
N PRO A 33 -6.76 -22.72 -9.19
CA PRO A 33 -7.68 -23.43 -10.07
C PRO A 33 -7.06 -23.72 -11.44
N GLN A 34 -6.33 -22.75 -12.01
CA GLN A 34 -5.69 -22.91 -13.32
C GLN A 34 -4.51 -23.89 -13.29
N ILE A 35 -3.77 -23.94 -12.18
CA ILE A 35 -2.72 -24.94 -11.99
C ILE A 35 -3.35 -26.34 -11.88
N TYR A 36 -4.43 -26.46 -11.11
CA TYR A 36 -5.16 -27.71 -10.95
C TYR A 36 -5.71 -28.22 -12.29
N ASP A 37 -6.36 -27.36 -13.06
CA ASP A 37 -6.86 -27.68 -14.40
C ASP A 37 -5.72 -28.10 -15.35
N LEU A 38 -4.57 -27.43 -15.25
CA LEU A 38 -3.41 -27.80 -16.06
C LEU A 38 -2.89 -29.18 -15.67
N VAL A 39 -2.69 -29.44 -14.37
CA VAL A 39 -2.13 -30.69 -13.84
C VAL A 39 -3.07 -31.88 -14.10
N THR A 40 -4.37 -31.71 -13.95
CA THR A 40 -5.36 -32.78 -14.20
C THR A 40 -5.47 -33.17 -15.67
N ARG A 41 -5.13 -32.25 -16.58
CA ARG A 41 -5.09 -32.51 -18.02
C ARG A 41 -3.79 -33.20 -18.47
N LEU A 42 -2.73 -33.21 -17.66
CA LEU A 42 -1.55 -34.01 -18.01
C LEU A 42 -1.91 -35.50 -17.84
N PRO A 43 -1.80 -36.33 -18.90
CA PRO A 43 -1.85 -37.77 -18.71
C PRO A 43 -0.73 -38.16 -17.74
N HIS A 44 -1.01 -39.00 -16.73
CA HIS A 44 0.01 -39.51 -15.81
C HIS A 44 1.27 -39.86 -16.60
N ALA A 45 2.37 -39.15 -16.32
CA ALA A 45 3.56 -39.06 -17.15
C ALA A 45 3.97 -40.41 -17.80
N SER A 46 3.57 -40.64 -19.06
CA SER A 46 4.28 -41.55 -19.93
C SER A 46 5.25 -40.71 -20.75
N LEU A 47 6.46 -40.59 -20.22
CA LEU A 47 7.57 -39.80 -20.72
C LEU A 47 8.22 -40.47 -21.95
N VAL A 48 7.49 -40.70 -23.05
CA VAL A 48 8.05 -41.24 -24.29
C VAL A 48 7.51 -40.53 -25.54
N ALA A 49 8.37 -39.67 -26.07
CA ALA A 49 8.69 -39.39 -27.48
C ALA A 49 7.63 -38.94 -28.53
N GLN A 50 8.10 -37.96 -29.33
CA GLN A 50 7.82 -37.66 -30.75
C GLN A 50 6.47 -37.01 -31.14
N THR A 51 6.46 -35.73 -31.56
CA THR A 51 6.42 -35.21 -32.96
C THR A 51 5.07 -35.49 -33.60
N THR A 52 4.20 -34.50 -33.79
CA THR A 52 4.24 -33.59 -34.95
C THR A 52 3.14 -32.53 -34.82
N THR A 53 3.29 -31.47 -35.59
CA THR A 53 2.43 -30.29 -35.80
C THR A 53 0.93 -30.56 -35.96
N SER A 54 0.07 -29.73 -35.34
CA SER A 54 -1.26 -29.38 -35.86
C SER A 54 -1.79 -28.09 -35.22
N THR A 55 -1.92 -27.06 -36.05
CA THR A 55 -2.67 -25.83 -35.78
C THR A 55 -4.16 -26.15 -35.69
N SER A 56 -4.75 -26.03 -34.51
CA SER A 56 -6.16 -25.64 -34.35
C SER A 56 -6.28 -25.00 -32.98
N THR A 57 -7.05 -23.92 -32.87
CA THR A 57 -7.40 -23.30 -31.59
C THR A 57 -8.52 -24.12 -30.93
N PRO A 58 -8.28 -24.87 -29.85
CA PRO A 58 -9.36 -25.47 -29.07
C PRO A 58 -9.57 -24.61 -27.82
N HIS A 59 -10.82 -24.33 -27.48
CA HIS A 59 -11.15 -23.91 -26.12
C HIS A 59 -10.90 -25.13 -25.22
N PRO A 60 -9.94 -25.10 -24.28
CA PRO A 60 -9.62 -26.28 -23.49
C PRO A 60 -10.75 -26.52 -22.48
N SER A 61 -11.51 -27.60 -22.70
CA SER A 61 -12.38 -28.15 -21.67
C SER A 61 -11.52 -28.95 -20.68
N ILE A 62 -11.90 -28.96 -19.40
CA ILE A 62 -11.14 -29.59 -18.29
C ILE A 62 -10.89 -31.11 -18.56
N THR A 63 -11.67 -31.70 -19.46
CA THR A 63 -11.64 -33.12 -19.81
C THR A 63 -10.67 -33.49 -20.93
N ASP A 64 -10.15 -32.53 -21.69
CA ASP A 64 -9.30 -32.83 -22.85
C ASP A 64 -7.83 -33.01 -22.42
N PRO A 65 -7.25 -34.22 -22.58
CA PRO A 65 -5.87 -34.48 -22.23
C PRO A 65 -4.93 -33.53 -22.99
N LEU A 66 -3.99 -32.92 -22.27
CA LEU A 66 -2.98 -32.04 -22.83
C LEU A 66 -1.74 -32.86 -23.19
N ASP A 67 -1.25 -32.73 -24.42
CA ASP A 67 0.03 -33.33 -24.82
C ASP A 67 1.17 -32.68 -24.00
N PRO A 68 2.09 -33.45 -23.41
CA PRO A 68 3.25 -32.93 -22.68
C PRO A 68 4.06 -31.85 -23.45
N LYS A 69 4.06 -31.88 -24.79
CA LYS A 69 4.80 -30.91 -25.62
C LYS A 69 4.17 -29.53 -25.63
N ASP A 70 2.86 -29.44 -25.41
CA ASP A 70 2.10 -28.20 -25.40
C ASP A 70 2.06 -27.55 -24.01
N LEU A 71 2.56 -28.25 -22.99
CA LEU A 71 2.67 -27.75 -21.62
C LEU A 71 3.33 -26.37 -21.49
N PRO A 72 4.47 -26.07 -22.17
CA PRO A 72 5.09 -24.76 -22.06
C PRO A 72 4.17 -23.62 -22.53
N GLN A 73 3.36 -23.88 -23.57
CA GLN A 73 2.39 -22.93 -24.11
C GLN A 73 1.16 -22.81 -23.20
N ALA A 74 0.62 -23.94 -22.74
CA ALA A 74 -0.51 -23.96 -21.81
C ALA A 74 -0.20 -23.30 -20.46
N ALA A 75 1.07 -23.29 -20.03
CA ALA A 75 1.52 -22.64 -18.81
C ALA A 75 1.73 -21.11 -18.93
N VAL A 76 1.74 -20.54 -20.15
CA VAL A 76 1.91 -19.09 -20.38
C VAL A 76 0.92 -18.22 -19.59
N PRO A 77 -0.41 -18.46 -19.63
CA PRO A 77 -1.37 -17.64 -18.87
C PRO A 77 -1.13 -17.68 -17.35
N ILE A 78 -0.71 -18.84 -16.82
CA ILE A 78 -0.37 -19.01 -15.40
C ILE A 78 0.88 -18.17 -15.08
N LYS A 79 1.92 -18.26 -15.91
CA LYS A 79 3.14 -17.44 -15.77
C LYS A 79 2.82 -15.94 -15.78
N LEU A 80 1.96 -15.50 -16.69
CA LEU A 80 1.56 -14.10 -16.79
C LEU A 80 0.79 -13.64 -15.54
N LYS A 81 -0.11 -14.46 -15.01
CA LYS A 81 -0.81 -14.16 -13.74
C LYS A 81 0.15 -14.08 -12.56
N ILE A 82 1.12 -15.00 -12.45
CA ILE A 82 2.16 -14.95 -11.41
C ILE A 82 2.99 -13.66 -11.54
N GLN A 83 3.37 -13.29 -12.76
CA GLN A 83 4.13 -12.06 -13.00
C GLN A 83 3.33 -10.83 -12.60
N LYS A 84 2.04 -10.77 -12.94
CA LYS A 84 1.14 -9.69 -12.55
C LYS A 84 0.96 -9.61 -11.04
N ALA A 85 0.80 -10.75 -10.36
CA ALA A 85 0.72 -10.81 -8.91
C ALA A 85 1.99 -10.30 -8.24
N ARG A 86 3.17 -10.71 -8.73
CA ARG A 86 4.46 -10.19 -8.24
C ARG A 86 4.60 -8.70 -8.45
N ALA A 87 4.27 -8.20 -9.65
CA ALA A 87 4.32 -6.78 -9.95
C ALA A 87 3.39 -5.97 -9.04
N ALA A 88 2.17 -6.49 -8.78
CA ALA A 88 1.22 -5.86 -7.87
C ALA A 88 1.76 -5.79 -6.43
N VAL A 89 2.38 -6.86 -5.93
CA VAL A 89 3.00 -6.89 -4.59
C VAL A 89 4.17 -5.91 -4.53
N SER A 90 5.07 -5.90 -5.51
CA SER A 90 6.23 -4.99 -5.53
C SER A 90 5.84 -3.52 -5.70
N ALA A 91 4.68 -3.23 -6.29
CA ALA A 91 4.15 -1.87 -6.42
C ALA A 91 3.42 -1.39 -5.15
N MET A 92 3.24 -2.24 -4.13
CA MET A 92 2.57 -1.84 -2.89
C MET A 92 3.43 -0.84 -2.10
N PRO A 93 2.82 0.21 -1.54
CA PRO A 93 3.51 1.13 -0.64
C PRO A 93 4.00 0.36 0.59
N ASP A 94 5.18 0.75 1.07
CA ASP A 94 5.81 0.22 2.28
C ASP A 94 6.04 -1.31 2.33
N VAL A 95 5.90 -2.02 1.19
CA VAL A 95 6.17 -3.47 1.09
C VAL A 95 7.64 -3.82 1.35
N GLY A 96 8.55 -2.85 1.15
CA GLY A 96 9.97 -2.98 1.40
C GLY A 96 10.40 -2.60 2.83
N ARG A 97 9.46 -2.15 3.67
CA ARG A 97 9.76 -1.81 5.08
C ARG A 97 9.33 -2.92 6.02
N SER A 98 10.05 -3.04 7.13
CA SER A 98 9.70 -3.99 8.18
C SER A 98 8.58 -3.44 9.08
N ILE A 99 7.91 -4.34 9.80
CA ILE A 99 6.85 -3.97 10.76
C ILE A 99 7.43 -3.19 11.94
N GLU A 100 8.66 -3.50 12.34
CA GLU A 100 9.38 -2.80 13.40
C GLU A 100 9.62 -1.34 13.03
N GLU A 101 10.14 -1.08 11.82
CA GLU A 101 10.36 0.29 11.32
C GLU A 101 9.07 1.10 11.25
N GLN A 102 7.99 0.48 10.77
CA GLN A 102 6.67 1.10 10.75
C GLN A 102 6.15 1.36 12.17
N GLY A 103 6.41 0.46 13.11
CA GLY A 103 6.05 0.61 14.52
C GLY A 103 6.75 1.79 15.18
N ASP A 104 8.05 1.94 14.95
CA ASP A 104 8.83 3.08 15.44
C ASP A 104 8.33 4.41 14.88
N GLU A 105 8.03 4.46 13.58
CA GLU A 105 7.43 5.62 12.94
C GLU A 105 6.05 5.96 13.54
N ILE A 106 5.19 4.95 13.76
CA ILE A 106 3.91 5.15 14.42
C ILE A 106 4.11 5.75 15.81
N GLN A 107 5.05 5.25 16.61
CA GLN A 107 5.32 5.81 17.94
C GLN A 107 5.77 7.28 17.88
N GLU A 108 6.66 7.61 16.94
CA GLU A 108 7.09 9.00 16.76
C GLU A 108 5.92 9.91 16.34
N LEU A 109 5.11 9.45 15.39
CA LEU A 109 3.91 10.16 14.94
C LEU A 109 2.91 10.37 16.08
N GLN A 110 2.66 9.35 16.90
CA GLN A 110 1.80 9.46 18.09
C GLN A 110 2.35 10.48 19.10
N LYS A 111 3.67 10.45 19.36
CA LYS A 111 4.33 11.46 20.22
C LYS A 111 4.16 12.87 19.67
N ARG A 112 4.28 13.03 18.34
CA ARG A 112 4.06 14.33 17.66
C ARG A 112 2.61 14.80 17.78
N ILE A 113 1.63 13.91 17.57
CA ILE A 113 0.20 14.20 17.75
C ILE A 113 -0.07 14.63 19.18
N GLY A 114 0.50 13.93 20.17
CA GLY A 114 0.37 14.29 21.59
C GLY A 114 0.84 15.72 21.88
N ARG A 115 2.03 16.10 21.37
CA ARG A 115 2.54 17.47 21.51
C ARG A 115 1.62 18.50 20.86
N LEU A 116 1.17 18.25 19.62
CA LEU A 116 0.28 19.16 18.90
C LEU A 116 -1.07 19.34 19.60
N ARG A 117 -1.65 18.25 20.11
CA ARG A 117 -2.87 18.31 20.93
C ARG A 117 -2.67 19.11 22.22
N GLY A 118 -1.51 18.99 22.86
CA GLY A 118 -1.15 19.80 24.04
C GLY A 118 -1.12 21.30 23.72
N VAL A 119 -0.44 21.69 22.65
CA VAL A 119 -0.37 23.09 22.19
C VAL A 119 -1.77 23.65 21.87
N LEU A 120 -2.60 22.88 21.16
CA LEU A 120 -3.98 23.27 20.87
C LEU A 120 -4.83 23.38 22.14
N GLY A 121 -4.61 22.50 23.13
CA GLY A 121 -5.23 22.58 24.44
C GLY A 121 -4.87 23.87 25.19
N GLU A 122 -3.60 24.26 25.19
CA GLU A 122 -3.18 25.53 25.79
C GLU A 122 -3.78 26.75 25.08
N LEU A 123 -3.79 26.74 23.75
CA LEU A 123 -4.38 27.82 22.96
C LEU A 123 -5.89 27.95 23.25
N GLY A 124 -6.59 26.81 23.32
CA GLY A 124 -8.01 26.76 23.70
C GLY A 124 -8.25 27.31 25.11
N ARG A 125 -7.40 26.95 26.08
CA ARG A 125 -7.49 27.46 27.46
C ARG A 125 -7.33 28.98 27.49
N ARG A 126 -6.26 29.52 26.88
CA ARG A 126 -5.99 30.96 26.82
C ARG A 126 -7.10 31.75 26.13
N ALA A 127 -7.68 31.20 25.06
CA ALA A 127 -8.83 31.82 24.38
C ALA A 127 -10.08 31.87 25.29
N SER A 128 -10.32 30.83 26.09
CA SER A 128 -11.44 30.80 27.05
C SER A 128 -11.24 31.75 28.24
N GLU A 129 -10.01 31.89 28.73
CA GLU A 129 -9.63 32.82 29.81
C GLU A 129 -9.78 34.27 29.34
N GLY A 130 -9.34 34.59 28.12
CA GLY A 130 -9.54 35.91 27.51
C GLY A 130 -11.02 36.26 27.31
N LYS A 131 -11.88 35.27 27.01
CA LYS A 131 -13.33 35.47 26.89
C LYS A 131 -13.99 35.77 28.23
N ARG A 132 -13.59 35.09 29.32
CA ARG A 132 -14.06 35.39 30.69
C ARG A 132 -13.56 36.74 31.22
N GLY A 133 -12.30 37.08 30.96
CA GLY A 133 -11.73 38.38 31.37
C GLY A 133 -12.38 39.58 30.67
N GLY A 134 -12.77 39.43 29.40
CA GLY A 134 -13.49 40.46 28.65
C GLY A 134 -14.94 40.69 29.11
N GLU A 135 -15.58 39.69 29.72
CA GLU A 135 -16.97 39.78 30.17
C GLU A 135 -17.11 40.49 31.53
N LEU A 136 -16.12 40.33 32.42
CA LEU A 136 -16.07 41.04 33.71
C LEU A 136 -15.73 42.54 33.57
N VAL A 137 -14.94 42.93 32.57
CA VAL A 137 -14.61 44.36 32.33
C VAL A 137 -15.78 45.14 31.72
N ARG A 138 -16.71 44.47 31.03
CA ARG A 138 -17.87 45.13 30.40
C ARG A 138 -19.06 45.38 31.34
N GLY A 139 -19.00 44.88 32.58
CA GLY A 139 -20.07 45.00 33.59
C GLY A 139 -20.03 46.25 34.48
N ASN A 140 -18.92 46.99 34.55
CA ASN A 140 -18.73 48.09 35.51
C ASN A 140 -18.92 49.52 34.92
N GLY A 141 -19.66 49.65 33.80
CA GLY A 141 -19.75 50.92 33.03
C GLY A 141 -21.14 51.56 32.91
N LYS A 142 -22.15 51.09 33.65
CA LYS A 142 -23.47 51.71 33.84
C LYS A 142 -23.73 51.57 35.34
N GLU A 143 -23.92 52.61 36.13
CA GLU A 143 -24.96 53.63 36.03
C GLU A 143 -24.48 54.95 36.67
N MET A 144 -24.77 56.07 35.98
CA MET A 144 -24.90 57.41 36.55
C MET A 144 -26.38 57.77 36.53
#